data_AF-A0A285JZ35-F1
#
_entry.id   AF-A0A285JZ35-F1
#
_cell.length_a   1.000
_cell.length_b   1.000
_cell.length_c   1.000
_cell.angle_alpha   90.00
_cell.angle_beta   90.00
_cell.angle_gamma   90.00
#
_symmetry.space_group_name_H-M   'P 1'
#
loop_
_entity.id
_entity.type
_entity.pdbx_description
1 polymer ?
#
loop_
_entity_poly.entity_id
_entity_poly.type
_entity_poly.pdbx_seq_one_letter_code
_entity_poly.pdbx_strand_id
1 'polypeptide(L)'
;MAVVTCDPATGQPLASYPADDWHRIDEALGLASEAAAVWASTPLVQRLFLLRSAGELLTERRDRYAELITAEMGKPLAEALAEIDKCALNCQVVASQAPQWLADHDVVSGAARSWLSYEPLGVVFAVMPWNYPFWQVLRFACAALAAGNAAVLKHAPNVTGCALAIEALFAEAGAPDGLFRSLVIAEADVPSLTARIVADDRIAAVTLTGSEQAGSAVAAAAGAALKKSVLELGGSDPFVVLDDADLPAAATAAARSRFGNAGQSCIAAKRFIVAAPVADEFVRLLLDEVAALPPLGPMARADLRDALHGQVTRTLGQGAVLLTGGAPVDGPGFFYPPTVLDHVEPGMAAFAEETFGPVAVVVRARDDEHAIALANDTAFGLGAAVWSRSSRGLAVGRRIRSGALFVNAIVASDPRLPFGGVGRSGYGRELSAEGTREFTNVRTVYLGPGGQNGHRPRLDHVGLTVGDLDAMTDWYCSSLGLRTEFEFSLPDVDFRGVMLRGDGHRIELLHRAGNTGGVPAGNPVEAALTRGFGHLALDVVDVDEAYTKLLKAGATDRMTPRPSPEPGIRMAYVADPEGNLIELLDRRAVR
;
A
#
# COMPACT_ATOMS: atom_id res chain seq x y z
N MET A 1 -26.62 -7.74 -19.67
CA MET A 1 -26.99 -6.32 -19.48
C MET A 1 -25.72 -5.47 -19.61
N ALA A 2 -25.82 -4.15 -19.80
CA ALA A 2 -24.65 -3.26 -19.85
C ALA A 2 -24.63 -2.37 -18.60
N VAL A 3 -23.44 -2.04 -18.11
CA VAL A 3 -23.21 -1.02 -17.09
C VAL A 3 -23.08 0.32 -17.80
N VAL A 4 -23.79 1.34 -17.32
CA VAL A 4 -23.71 2.71 -17.86
C VAL A 4 -23.14 3.61 -16.77
N THR A 5 -22.05 4.30 -17.08
CA THR A 5 -21.51 5.35 -16.20
C THR A 5 -22.18 6.68 -16.58
N CYS A 6 -22.40 7.54 -15.59
CA CYS A 6 -23.06 8.82 -15.76
C CYS A 6 -22.23 9.92 -15.11
N ASP A 7 -22.22 11.09 -15.73
CA ASP A 7 -21.61 12.29 -15.16
C ASP A 7 -22.49 12.81 -14.00
N PRO A 8 -22.01 12.81 -12.75
CA PRO A 8 -22.82 13.24 -11.61
C PRO A 8 -23.15 14.75 -11.61
N ALA A 9 -22.42 15.56 -12.38
CA ALA A 9 -22.66 17.01 -12.48
C ALA A 9 -23.80 17.35 -13.44
N THR A 10 -24.14 16.43 -14.36
CA THR A 10 -25.19 16.65 -15.37
C THR A 10 -26.30 15.60 -15.35
N GLY A 11 -26.04 14.44 -14.74
CA GLY A 11 -26.89 13.25 -14.77
C GLY A 11 -26.89 12.53 -16.12
N GLN A 12 -26.05 12.94 -17.08
CA GLN A 12 -26.05 12.37 -18.43
C GLN A 12 -25.16 11.12 -18.52
N PRO A 13 -25.51 10.13 -19.37
CA PRO A 13 -24.65 8.98 -19.64
C PRO A 13 -23.30 9.40 -20.23
N LEU A 14 -22.22 8.78 -19.77
CA LEU A 14 -20.85 8.95 -20.26
C LEU A 14 -20.45 7.81 -21.21
N ALA A 15 -20.51 6.57 -20.71
CA ALA A 15 -20.08 5.39 -21.44
C ALA A 15 -20.92 4.16 -21.05
N SER A 16 -20.94 3.16 -21.94
CA SER A 16 -21.61 1.88 -21.72
C SER A 16 -20.62 0.73 -21.88
N TYR A 17 -20.63 -0.18 -20.90
CA TYR A 17 -19.71 -1.30 -20.80
C TYR A 17 -20.53 -2.61 -20.77
N PRO A 18 -20.21 -3.58 -21.64
CA PRO A 18 -20.84 -4.91 -21.56
C PRO A 18 -20.55 -5.53 -20.19
N ALA A 19 -21.57 -5.98 -19.47
CA ALA A 19 -21.35 -6.75 -18.25
C ALA A 19 -20.84 -8.15 -18.59
N ASP A 20 -19.94 -8.65 -17.77
CA ASP A 20 -19.41 -10.00 -17.85
C ASP A 20 -20.47 -10.99 -17.36
N ASP A 21 -20.67 -12.04 -18.15
CA ASP A 21 -21.41 -13.22 -17.70
C ASP A 21 -20.47 -14.14 -16.90
N TRP A 22 -21.04 -15.22 -16.37
CA TRP A 22 -20.25 -16.17 -15.61
C TRP A 22 -19.11 -16.81 -16.41
N HIS A 23 -19.29 -17.03 -17.72
CA HIS A 23 -18.23 -17.63 -18.54
C HIS A 23 -16.99 -16.73 -18.58
N ARG A 24 -17.17 -15.44 -18.80
CA ARG A 24 -16.06 -14.46 -18.79
C ARG A 24 -15.43 -14.30 -17.41
N ILE A 25 -16.25 -14.30 -16.36
CA ILE A 25 -15.76 -14.27 -14.98
C ILE A 25 -14.90 -15.51 -14.70
N ASP A 26 -15.37 -16.70 -15.07
CA ASP A 26 -14.66 -17.96 -14.87
C ASP A 26 -13.32 -18.00 -15.61
N GLU A 27 -13.27 -17.49 -16.84
CA GLU A 27 -12.05 -17.31 -17.62
C GLU A 27 -11.06 -16.35 -16.93
N ALA A 28 -11.54 -15.19 -16.47
CA ALA A 28 -10.71 -14.22 -15.74
C ALA A 28 -10.15 -14.81 -14.43
N LEU A 29 -10.93 -15.62 -13.70
CA LEU A 29 -10.47 -16.33 -12.51
C LEU A 29 -9.42 -17.40 -12.84
N GLY A 30 -9.56 -18.10 -13.97
CA GLY A 30 -8.57 -19.06 -14.47
C GLY A 30 -7.23 -18.39 -14.75
N LEU A 31 -7.24 -17.31 -15.53
CA LEU A 31 -6.04 -16.53 -15.85
C LEU A 31 -5.38 -15.94 -14.60
N ALA A 32 -6.16 -15.39 -13.66
CA ALA A 32 -5.63 -14.86 -12.41
C ALA A 32 -4.97 -15.95 -11.55
N SER A 33 -5.54 -17.15 -11.52
CA SER A 33 -4.96 -18.29 -10.79
C SER A 33 -3.64 -18.76 -11.40
N GLU A 34 -3.54 -18.81 -12.73
CA GLU A 34 -2.31 -19.15 -13.44
C GLU A 34 -1.22 -18.10 -13.21
N ALA A 35 -1.59 -16.82 -13.33
CA ALA A 35 -0.70 -15.70 -13.08
C ALA A 35 -0.19 -15.69 -11.62
N ALA A 36 -1.07 -15.94 -10.64
CA ALA A 36 -0.70 -15.99 -9.23
C ALA A 36 0.35 -17.07 -8.95
N ALA A 37 0.22 -18.25 -9.55
CA ALA A 37 1.17 -19.35 -9.37
C ALA A 37 2.58 -18.99 -9.86
N VAL A 38 2.67 -18.34 -11.02
CA VAL A 38 3.95 -17.85 -11.56
C VAL A 38 4.48 -16.70 -10.70
N TRP A 39 3.64 -15.71 -10.41
CA TRP A 39 4.01 -14.49 -9.69
C TRP A 39 4.51 -14.73 -8.26
N ALA A 40 3.95 -15.74 -7.58
CA ALA A 40 4.42 -16.16 -6.26
C ALA A 40 5.89 -16.60 -6.28
N SER A 41 6.36 -17.17 -7.39
CA SER A 41 7.76 -17.60 -7.58
C SER A 41 8.66 -16.51 -8.18
N THR A 42 8.09 -15.44 -8.73
CA THR A 42 8.84 -14.31 -9.28
C THR A 42 9.65 -13.61 -8.18
N PRO A 43 10.97 -13.37 -8.36
CA PRO A 43 11.79 -12.68 -7.37
C PRO A 43 11.22 -11.33 -6.96
N LEU A 44 11.27 -10.99 -5.66
CA LEU A 44 10.72 -9.73 -5.13
C LEU A 44 11.21 -8.51 -5.93
N VAL A 45 12.49 -8.45 -6.31
CA VAL A 45 13.03 -7.34 -7.10
C VAL A 45 12.28 -7.09 -8.43
N GLN A 46 11.85 -8.15 -9.12
CA GLN A 46 11.07 -8.04 -10.35
C GLN A 46 9.63 -7.58 -10.05
N ARG A 47 9.04 -8.06 -8.96
CA ARG A 47 7.70 -7.60 -8.52
C ARG A 47 7.71 -6.11 -8.15
N LEU A 48 8.81 -5.61 -7.58
CA LEU A 48 8.96 -4.20 -7.25
C LEU A 48 9.23 -3.31 -8.47
N PHE A 49 9.83 -3.86 -9.54
CA PHE A 49 9.97 -3.14 -10.81
C PHE A 49 8.59 -2.78 -11.39
N LEU A 50 7.64 -3.74 -11.40
CA LEU A 50 6.26 -3.49 -11.82
C LEU A 50 5.64 -2.28 -11.10
N LEU A 51 5.80 -2.21 -9.77
CA LEU A 51 5.24 -1.10 -8.99
C LEU A 51 5.92 0.24 -9.31
N ARG A 52 7.24 0.26 -9.55
CA ARG A 52 7.94 1.48 -9.96
C ARG A 52 7.42 1.97 -11.31
N SER A 53 7.31 1.09 -12.29
CA SER A 53 6.78 1.40 -13.62
C SER A 53 5.32 1.88 -13.55
N ALA A 54 4.47 1.25 -12.73
CA ALA A 54 3.11 1.73 -12.51
C ALA A 54 3.07 3.13 -11.88
N GLY A 55 3.96 3.43 -10.93
CA GLY A 55 4.09 4.76 -10.32
C GLY A 55 4.54 5.84 -11.30
N GLU A 56 5.45 5.50 -12.21
CA GLU A 56 5.90 6.39 -13.30
C GLU A 56 4.75 6.68 -14.27
N LEU A 57 4.03 5.65 -14.71
CA LEU A 57 2.87 5.79 -15.61
C LEU A 57 1.72 6.59 -14.97
N LEU A 58 1.47 6.44 -13.67
CA LEU A 58 0.52 7.26 -12.93
C LEU A 58 0.90 8.74 -12.97
N THR A 59 2.20 9.04 -12.85
CA THR A 59 2.72 10.41 -12.90
C THR A 59 2.64 10.98 -14.32
N GLU A 60 3.01 10.19 -15.33
CA GLU A 60 2.96 10.59 -16.75
C GLU A 60 1.53 10.90 -17.21
N ARG A 61 0.56 10.10 -16.76
CA ARG A 61 -0.85 10.16 -17.20
C ARG A 61 -1.77 10.78 -16.16
N ARG A 62 -1.19 11.52 -15.22
CA ARG A 62 -1.87 12.10 -14.06
C ARG A 62 -3.14 12.83 -14.44
N ASP A 63 -3.06 13.73 -15.42
CA ASP A 63 -4.20 14.56 -15.82
C ASP A 63 -5.32 13.72 -16.45
N ARG A 64 -4.97 12.78 -17.33
CA ARG A 64 -5.95 11.87 -17.97
C ARG A 64 -6.72 11.04 -16.94
N TYR A 65 -6.03 10.48 -15.94
CA TYR A 65 -6.71 9.70 -14.90
C TYR A 65 -7.56 10.59 -13.98
N ALA A 66 -7.09 11.79 -13.67
CA ALA A 66 -7.85 12.73 -12.86
C ALA A 66 -9.12 13.25 -13.56
N GLU A 67 -9.05 13.50 -14.88
CA GLU A 67 -10.21 13.83 -15.71
C GLU A 67 -11.24 12.69 -15.70
N LEU A 68 -10.79 11.44 -15.82
CA LEU A 68 -11.66 10.27 -15.78
C LEU A 68 -12.36 10.12 -14.42
N ILE A 69 -11.61 10.26 -13.31
CA ILE A 69 -12.19 10.25 -11.95
C ILE A 69 -13.23 11.37 -11.82
N THR A 70 -12.88 12.59 -12.26
CA THR A 70 -13.78 13.75 -12.19
C THR A 70 -15.07 13.48 -12.98
N ALA A 71 -14.96 12.93 -14.18
CA ALA A 71 -16.12 12.63 -15.01
C ALA A 71 -17.03 11.56 -14.38
N GLU A 72 -16.47 10.44 -13.90
CA GLU A 72 -17.27 9.29 -13.47
C GLU A 72 -17.86 9.42 -12.06
N MET A 73 -17.21 10.16 -11.15
CA MET A 73 -17.67 10.28 -9.76
C MET A 73 -17.79 11.71 -9.23
N GLY A 74 -17.42 12.71 -10.03
CA GLY A 74 -17.80 14.10 -9.81
C GLY A 74 -16.90 14.92 -8.88
N LYS A 75 -15.82 14.35 -8.31
CA LYS A 75 -14.94 15.17 -7.45
C LYS A 75 -14.22 16.24 -8.26
N PRO A 76 -13.90 17.41 -7.67
CA PRO A 76 -13.15 18.45 -8.36
C PRO A 76 -11.80 17.93 -8.90
N LEU A 77 -11.40 18.42 -10.07
CA LEU A 77 -10.16 17.98 -10.75
C LEU A 77 -8.94 18.06 -9.84
N ALA A 78 -8.80 19.13 -9.06
CA ALA A 78 -7.68 19.30 -8.13
C ALA A 78 -7.58 18.16 -7.09
N GLU A 79 -8.73 17.65 -6.62
CA GLU A 79 -8.77 16.53 -5.68
C GLU A 79 -8.47 15.19 -6.38
N ALA A 80 -8.94 15.02 -7.62
CA ALA A 80 -8.63 13.84 -8.43
C ALA A 80 -7.14 13.76 -8.79
N LEU A 81 -6.52 14.90 -9.10
CA LEU A 81 -5.09 15.01 -9.33
C LEU A 81 -4.28 14.61 -8.08
N ALA A 82 -4.69 15.09 -6.90
CA ALA A 82 -4.07 14.72 -5.63
C ALA A 82 -4.25 13.22 -5.31
N GLU A 83 -5.35 12.60 -5.75
CA GLU A 83 -5.56 11.16 -5.63
C GLU A 83 -4.52 10.37 -6.44
N ILE A 84 -4.27 10.77 -7.69
CA ILE A 84 -3.28 10.10 -8.54
C ILE A 84 -1.86 10.29 -8.01
N ASP A 85 -1.51 11.48 -7.55
CA ASP A 85 -0.22 11.74 -6.89
C ASP A 85 0.00 10.80 -5.70
N LYS A 86 -1.07 10.58 -4.93
CA LYS A 86 -1.04 9.67 -3.78
C LYS A 86 -0.88 8.21 -4.19
N CYS A 87 -1.51 7.80 -5.30
CA CYS A 87 -1.33 6.45 -5.85
C CYS A 87 0.12 6.23 -6.32
N ALA A 88 0.71 7.21 -7.01
CA ALA A 88 2.10 7.16 -7.42
C ALA A 88 3.05 7.07 -6.20
N LEU A 89 2.80 7.88 -5.16
CA LEU A 89 3.54 7.81 -3.91
C LEU A 89 3.43 6.42 -3.26
N ASN A 90 2.24 5.82 -3.24
CA ASN A 90 2.05 4.47 -2.68
C ASN A 90 2.86 3.42 -3.43
N CYS A 91 2.87 3.46 -4.77
CA CYS A 91 3.71 2.59 -5.58
C CYS A 91 5.18 2.71 -5.19
N GLN A 92 5.70 3.94 -5.07
CA GLN A 92 7.09 4.20 -4.67
C GLN A 92 7.40 3.73 -3.25
N VAL A 93 6.51 4.00 -2.28
CA VAL A 93 6.70 3.59 -0.88
C VAL A 93 6.70 2.07 -0.78
N VAL A 94 5.72 1.38 -1.36
CA VAL A 94 5.69 -0.09 -1.32
C VAL A 94 6.92 -0.66 -2.05
N ALA A 95 7.27 -0.13 -3.22
CA ALA A 95 8.45 -0.59 -3.98
C ALA A 95 9.79 -0.41 -3.24
N SER A 96 9.88 0.56 -2.31
CA SER A 96 11.09 0.80 -1.51
C SER A 96 11.09 0.05 -0.19
N GLN A 97 9.94 -0.11 0.45
CA GLN A 97 9.83 -0.67 1.80
C GLN A 97 9.50 -2.17 1.84
N ALA A 98 8.90 -2.73 0.79
CA ALA A 98 8.52 -4.13 0.73
C ALA A 98 9.68 -5.12 1.03
N PRO A 99 10.95 -4.89 0.63
CA PRO A 99 12.06 -5.75 1.04
C PRO A 99 12.19 -5.90 2.56
N GLN A 100 11.97 -4.81 3.31
CA GLN A 100 11.99 -4.85 4.76
C GLN A 100 10.68 -5.43 5.32
N TRP A 101 9.54 -5.04 4.76
CA TRP A 101 8.23 -5.47 5.24
C TRP A 101 7.99 -6.97 5.05
N LEU A 102 8.53 -7.58 3.99
CA LEU A 102 8.36 -8.99 3.67
C LEU A 102 9.57 -9.87 4.05
N ALA A 103 10.61 -9.29 4.66
CA ALA A 103 11.77 -10.06 5.12
C ALA A 103 11.38 -11.10 6.17
N ASP A 104 12.09 -12.24 6.16
CA ASP A 104 11.99 -13.24 7.21
C ASP A 104 12.30 -12.61 8.58
N HIS A 105 11.50 -12.97 9.59
CA HIS A 105 11.68 -12.50 10.96
C HIS A 105 12.17 -13.64 11.84
N ASP A 106 13.47 -13.65 12.18
CA ASP A 106 14.04 -14.67 13.07
C ASP A 106 13.38 -14.62 14.47
N VAL A 107 13.04 -15.80 14.99
CA VAL A 107 12.40 -15.98 16.30
C VAL A 107 13.28 -16.91 17.13
N VAL A 108 13.66 -16.46 18.33
CA VAL A 108 14.41 -17.30 19.27
C VAL A 108 13.50 -18.39 19.82
N SER A 109 13.91 -19.65 19.69
CA SER A 109 13.18 -20.82 20.17
C SER A 109 14.15 -21.97 20.51
N GLY A 110 13.62 -23.17 20.76
CA GLY A 110 14.43 -24.39 20.90
C GLY A 110 14.99 -24.95 19.59
N ALA A 111 14.73 -24.30 18.45
CA ALA A 111 15.26 -24.68 17.14
C ALA A 111 16.76 -24.40 17.04
N ALA A 112 17.45 -25.08 16.12
CA ALA A 112 18.76 -24.63 15.65
C ALA A 112 18.65 -23.27 14.94
N ARG A 113 17.55 -23.06 14.20
CA ARG A 113 17.09 -21.76 13.71
C ARG A 113 15.59 -21.80 13.49
N SER A 114 14.88 -20.73 13.82
CA SER A 114 13.46 -20.56 13.48
C SER A 114 13.16 -19.13 13.07
N TRP A 115 12.20 -18.96 12.15
CA TRP A 115 11.77 -17.66 11.69
C TRP A 115 10.32 -17.69 11.19
N LEU A 116 9.74 -16.52 11.03
CA LEU A 116 8.47 -16.30 10.33
C LEU A 116 8.78 -15.87 8.89
N SER A 117 8.13 -16.50 7.92
CA SER A 117 8.16 -16.10 6.51
C SER A 117 6.78 -15.61 6.07
N TYR A 118 6.74 -14.65 5.15
CA TYR A 118 5.51 -14.03 4.65
C TYR A 118 5.28 -14.45 3.20
N GLU A 119 4.57 -15.57 3.01
CA GLU A 119 4.35 -16.18 1.70
C GLU A 119 3.00 -15.69 1.12
N PRO A 120 2.87 -15.49 -0.20
CA PRO A 120 1.60 -15.08 -0.80
C PRO A 120 0.50 -16.13 -0.58
N LEU A 121 -0.76 -15.68 -0.48
CA LEU A 121 -1.93 -16.54 -0.36
C LEU A 121 -2.45 -17.06 -1.70
N GLY A 122 -2.34 -16.27 -2.78
CA GLY A 122 -2.87 -16.60 -4.11
C GLY A 122 -3.63 -15.44 -4.75
N VAL A 123 -4.83 -15.70 -5.28
CA VAL A 123 -5.68 -14.64 -5.86
C VAL A 123 -6.47 -13.94 -4.76
N VAL A 124 -6.34 -12.61 -4.68
CA VAL A 124 -7.14 -11.76 -3.79
C VAL A 124 -8.29 -11.14 -4.59
N PHE A 125 -9.53 -11.44 -4.18
CA PHE A 125 -10.70 -10.79 -4.76
C PHE A 125 -11.01 -9.48 -4.02
N ALA A 126 -11.09 -8.37 -4.75
CA ALA A 126 -11.25 -7.04 -4.19
C ALA A 126 -12.58 -6.41 -4.61
N VAL A 127 -13.35 -5.96 -3.63
CA VAL A 127 -14.59 -5.19 -3.83
C VAL A 127 -14.35 -3.74 -3.40
N MET A 128 -14.33 -2.80 -4.35
CA MET A 128 -13.88 -1.42 -4.10
C MET A 128 -14.94 -0.35 -4.39
N PRO A 129 -14.96 0.78 -3.64
CA PRO A 129 -16.00 1.80 -3.73
C PRO A 129 -15.59 2.94 -4.66
N TRP A 130 -16.55 3.78 -5.03
CA TRP A 130 -16.40 4.85 -6.01
C TRP A 130 -15.76 6.15 -5.48
N ASN A 131 -15.60 6.31 -4.17
CA ASN A 131 -15.31 7.64 -3.60
C ASN A 131 -13.85 8.10 -3.77
N TYR A 132 -12.92 7.16 -3.92
CA TYR A 132 -11.56 7.42 -4.40
C TYR A 132 -11.15 6.25 -5.33
N PRO A 133 -11.61 6.25 -6.60
CA PRO A 133 -11.59 5.07 -7.47
C PRO A 133 -10.21 4.45 -7.64
N PHE A 134 -9.17 5.27 -7.82
CA PHE A 134 -7.80 4.78 -7.96
C PHE A 134 -7.21 4.46 -6.59
N TRP A 135 -7.32 5.38 -5.64
CA TRP A 135 -6.66 5.23 -4.35
C TRP A 135 -7.09 3.96 -3.62
N GLN A 136 -8.38 3.64 -3.57
CA GLN A 136 -8.87 2.45 -2.84
C GLN A 136 -8.32 1.16 -3.47
N VAL A 137 -8.24 1.10 -4.79
CA VAL A 137 -7.69 -0.07 -5.51
C VAL A 137 -6.19 -0.17 -5.30
N LEU A 138 -5.42 0.91 -5.50
CA LEU A 138 -3.97 0.86 -5.35
C LEU A 138 -3.54 0.67 -3.89
N ARG A 139 -4.36 1.06 -2.92
CA ARG A 139 -4.07 0.89 -1.48
C ARG A 139 -3.83 -0.58 -1.11
N PHE A 140 -4.65 -1.50 -1.60
CA PHE A 140 -4.44 -2.94 -1.38
C PHE A 140 -3.57 -3.56 -2.48
N ALA A 141 -3.76 -3.15 -3.75
CA ALA A 141 -3.16 -3.85 -4.88
C ALA A 141 -1.63 -3.78 -4.85
N CYS A 142 -1.04 -2.61 -4.55
CA CYS A 142 0.41 -2.48 -4.48
C CYS A 142 1.01 -3.46 -3.45
N ALA A 143 0.41 -3.54 -2.27
CA ALA A 143 0.81 -4.48 -1.21
C ALA A 143 0.64 -5.95 -1.63
N ALA A 144 -0.53 -6.31 -2.16
CA ALA A 144 -0.83 -7.68 -2.57
C ALA A 144 0.12 -8.17 -3.69
N LEU A 145 0.35 -7.34 -4.71
CA LEU A 145 1.24 -7.65 -5.82
C LEU A 145 2.71 -7.73 -5.37
N ALA A 146 3.16 -6.85 -4.47
CA ALA A 146 4.50 -6.93 -3.88
C ALA A 146 4.72 -8.22 -3.09
N ALA A 147 3.69 -8.67 -2.36
CA ALA A 147 3.71 -9.91 -1.60
C ALA A 147 3.70 -11.18 -2.49
N GLY A 148 3.38 -11.05 -3.78
CA GLY A 148 3.35 -12.16 -4.74
C GLY A 148 1.95 -12.73 -5.00
N ASN A 149 0.89 -12.01 -4.62
CA ASN A 149 -0.48 -12.37 -4.95
C ASN A 149 -0.90 -11.83 -6.34
N ALA A 150 -1.96 -12.40 -6.91
CA ALA A 150 -2.71 -11.76 -8.00
C ALA A 150 -3.97 -11.08 -7.46
N ALA A 151 -4.59 -10.21 -8.25
CA ALA A 151 -5.77 -9.45 -7.86
C ALA A 151 -6.89 -9.54 -8.91
N VAL A 152 -8.11 -9.75 -8.43
CA VAL A 152 -9.33 -9.64 -9.25
C VAL A 152 -10.22 -8.57 -8.63
N LEU A 153 -10.54 -7.54 -9.40
CA LEU A 153 -11.28 -6.36 -8.96
C LEU A 153 -12.74 -6.41 -9.41
N LYS A 154 -13.67 -6.30 -8.46
CA LYS A 154 -15.02 -5.81 -8.69
C LYS A 154 -15.10 -4.38 -8.18
N HIS A 155 -15.24 -3.41 -9.07
CA HIS A 155 -15.38 -2.01 -8.67
C HIS A 155 -16.86 -1.57 -8.53
N ALA A 156 -17.09 -0.32 -8.14
CA ALA A 156 -18.42 0.26 -8.13
C ALA A 156 -18.85 0.57 -9.58
N PRO A 157 -20.06 0.20 -10.02
CA PRO A 157 -20.43 0.29 -11.44
C PRO A 157 -20.38 1.71 -12.02
N ASN A 158 -20.57 2.76 -11.21
CA ASN A 158 -20.50 4.13 -11.67
C ASN A 158 -19.07 4.62 -12.01
N VAL A 159 -18.02 3.85 -11.69
CA VAL A 159 -16.61 4.15 -11.99
C VAL A 159 -15.93 3.03 -12.80
N THR A 160 -16.69 2.44 -13.73
CA THR A 160 -16.23 1.30 -14.54
C THR A 160 -15.04 1.66 -15.43
N GLY A 161 -15.01 2.88 -15.98
CA GLY A 161 -13.87 3.37 -16.75
C GLY A 161 -12.60 3.42 -15.92
N CYS A 162 -12.68 3.89 -14.67
CA CYS A 162 -11.56 3.87 -13.72
C CYS A 162 -11.05 2.44 -13.46
N ALA A 163 -11.94 1.46 -13.27
CA ALA A 163 -11.56 0.06 -13.07
C ALA A 163 -10.74 -0.50 -14.24
N LEU A 164 -11.19 -0.26 -15.47
CA LEU A 164 -10.52 -0.72 -16.69
C LEU A 164 -9.21 0.05 -16.95
N ALA A 165 -9.16 1.34 -16.58
CA ALA A 165 -7.93 2.13 -16.67
C ALA A 165 -6.84 1.63 -15.70
N ILE A 166 -7.21 1.14 -14.52
CA ILE A 166 -6.26 0.56 -13.56
C ILE A 166 -5.74 -0.82 -14.06
N GLU A 167 -6.60 -1.64 -14.65
CA GLU A 167 -6.16 -2.88 -15.30
C GLU A 167 -5.16 -2.59 -16.43
N ALA A 168 -5.48 -1.63 -17.30
CA ALA A 168 -4.59 -1.18 -18.37
C ALA A 168 -3.27 -0.63 -17.80
N LEU A 169 -3.30 0.16 -16.72
CA LEU A 169 -2.11 0.68 -16.06
C LEU A 169 -1.14 -0.45 -15.66
N PHE A 170 -1.63 -1.52 -15.03
CA PHE A 170 -0.77 -2.64 -14.64
C PHE A 170 -0.26 -3.43 -15.83
N ALA A 171 -1.11 -3.68 -16.83
CA ALA A 171 -0.69 -4.35 -18.07
C ALA A 171 0.43 -3.55 -18.78
N GLU A 172 0.27 -2.24 -18.91
CA GLU A 172 1.26 -1.36 -19.53
C GLU A 172 2.54 -1.20 -18.69
N ALA A 173 2.45 -1.34 -17.36
CA ALA A 173 3.60 -1.41 -16.47
C ALA A 173 4.37 -2.75 -16.58
N GLY A 174 3.89 -3.71 -17.37
CA GLY A 174 4.53 -5.01 -17.59
C GLY A 174 4.03 -6.13 -16.68
N ALA A 175 2.83 -6.00 -16.11
CA ALA A 175 2.21 -7.11 -15.37
C ALA A 175 1.97 -8.29 -16.32
N PRO A 176 2.27 -9.54 -15.90
CA PRO A 176 1.83 -10.72 -16.63
C PRO A 176 0.32 -10.75 -16.82
N ASP A 177 -0.12 -11.31 -17.94
CA ASP A 177 -1.55 -11.49 -18.23
C ASP A 177 -2.25 -12.21 -17.08
N GLY A 178 -3.37 -11.66 -16.62
CA GLY A 178 -4.14 -12.20 -15.50
C GLY A 178 -3.71 -11.72 -14.12
N LEU A 179 -2.52 -11.11 -13.95
CA LEU A 179 -2.04 -10.70 -12.62
C LEU A 179 -2.97 -9.70 -11.92
N PHE A 180 -3.56 -8.78 -12.69
CA PHE A 180 -4.62 -7.89 -12.25
C PHE A 180 -5.73 -7.90 -13.29
N ARG A 181 -6.97 -8.24 -12.90
CA ARG A 181 -8.15 -8.23 -13.79
C ARG A 181 -9.32 -7.50 -13.17
N SER A 182 -10.02 -6.67 -13.93
CA SER A 182 -11.28 -6.05 -13.54
C SER A 182 -12.46 -6.84 -14.10
N LEU A 183 -13.49 -7.04 -13.28
CA LEU A 183 -14.76 -7.65 -13.65
C LEU A 183 -15.84 -6.58 -13.76
N VAL A 184 -16.53 -6.54 -14.90
CA VAL A 184 -17.65 -5.62 -15.13
C VAL A 184 -18.94 -6.31 -14.76
N ILE A 185 -19.40 -6.11 -13.52
CA ILE A 185 -20.62 -6.75 -13.01
C ILE A 185 -21.77 -5.73 -12.97
N ALA A 186 -22.89 -6.06 -13.61
CA ALA A 186 -24.11 -5.25 -13.55
C ALA A 186 -24.66 -5.20 -12.13
N GLU A 187 -25.16 -4.03 -11.70
CA GLU A 187 -25.62 -3.77 -10.32
C GLU A 187 -26.58 -4.85 -9.79
N ALA A 188 -27.54 -5.28 -10.62
CA ALA A 188 -28.53 -6.31 -10.26
C ALA A 188 -27.90 -7.68 -9.95
N ASP A 189 -26.76 -8.00 -10.57
CA ASP A 189 -26.10 -9.30 -10.43
C ASP A 189 -25.03 -9.28 -9.33
N VAL A 190 -24.62 -8.10 -8.84
CA VAL A 190 -23.55 -7.91 -7.85
C VAL A 190 -23.67 -8.85 -6.65
N PRO A 191 -24.82 -8.92 -5.93
CA PRO A 191 -24.89 -9.78 -4.73
C PRO A 191 -24.63 -11.26 -5.05
N SER A 192 -25.22 -11.76 -6.14
CA SER A 192 -25.14 -13.18 -6.51
C SER A 192 -23.77 -13.57 -7.07
N LEU A 193 -23.20 -12.75 -7.95
CA LEU A 193 -21.91 -13.03 -8.58
C LEU A 193 -20.76 -12.82 -7.59
N THR A 194 -20.81 -11.80 -6.74
CA THR A 194 -19.83 -11.62 -5.66
C THR A 194 -19.80 -12.82 -4.72
N ALA A 195 -20.95 -13.31 -4.26
CA ALA A 195 -21.00 -14.50 -3.41
C ALA A 195 -20.42 -15.74 -4.11
N ARG A 196 -20.72 -15.92 -5.41
CA ARG A 196 -20.20 -17.02 -6.22
C ARG A 196 -18.69 -16.96 -6.42
N ILE A 197 -18.14 -15.78 -6.74
CA ILE A 197 -16.69 -15.57 -6.88
C ILE A 197 -15.99 -15.82 -5.54
N VAL A 198 -16.55 -15.29 -4.44
CA VAL A 198 -16.01 -15.53 -3.10
C VAL A 198 -16.06 -17.03 -2.76
N ALA A 199 -17.02 -17.81 -3.25
CA ALA A 199 -17.04 -19.25 -3.00
C ALA A 199 -16.02 -20.05 -3.82
N ASP A 200 -15.47 -19.50 -4.91
CA ASP A 200 -14.56 -20.21 -5.81
C ASP A 200 -13.23 -20.58 -5.14
N ASP A 201 -12.72 -21.79 -5.38
CA ASP A 201 -11.50 -22.31 -4.73
C ASP A 201 -10.21 -21.62 -5.20
N ARG A 202 -10.24 -20.95 -6.36
CA ARG A 202 -9.10 -20.17 -6.87
C ARG A 202 -8.89 -18.87 -6.10
N ILE A 203 -9.93 -18.35 -5.45
CA ILE A 203 -9.83 -17.15 -4.61
C ILE A 203 -9.27 -17.57 -3.24
N ALA A 204 -8.14 -16.98 -2.84
CA ALA A 204 -7.49 -17.30 -1.57
C ALA A 204 -7.96 -16.40 -0.42
N ALA A 205 -8.26 -15.14 -0.73
CA ALA A 205 -8.69 -14.14 0.25
C ALA A 205 -9.55 -13.05 -0.41
N VAL A 206 -10.22 -12.25 0.41
CA VAL A 206 -11.09 -11.17 -0.05
C VAL A 206 -10.73 -9.86 0.65
N THR A 207 -10.78 -8.75 -0.06
CA THR A 207 -10.81 -7.42 0.55
C THR A 207 -12.06 -6.68 0.11
N LEU A 208 -12.67 -5.94 1.03
CA LEU A 208 -13.74 -5.00 0.70
C LEU A 208 -13.46 -3.66 1.34
N THR A 209 -13.47 -2.62 0.52
CA THR A 209 -13.68 -1.25 0.99
C THR A 209 -15.06 -0.78 0.56
N GLY A 210 -15.88 -0.26 1.48
CA GLY A 210 -17.23 0.16 1.12
C GLY A 210 -18.21 0.31 2.29
N SER A 211 -19.48 0.12 2.00
CA SER A 211 -20.54 0.25 3.00
C SER A 211 -20.58 -0.96 3.94
N GLU A 212 -21.13 -0.76 5.12
CA GLU A 212 -21.27 -1.84 6.10
C GLU A 212 -22.18 -2.98 5.62
N GLN A 213 -23.21 -2.67 4.84
CA GLN A 213 -24.09 -3.67 4.24
C GLN A 213 -23.32 -4.58 3.27
N ALA A 214 -22.51 -3.99 2.39
CA ALA A 214 -21.68 -4.75 1.46
C ALA A 214 -20.59 -5.53 2.20
N GLY A 215 -19.95 -4.92 3.19
CA GLY A 215 -18.98 -5.56 4.07
C GLY A 215 -19.53 -6.78 4.78
N SER A 216 -20.73 -6.67 5.36
CA SER A 216 -21.40 -7.78 6.05
C SER A 216 -21.73 -8.94 5.08
N ALA A 217 -22.19 -8.62 3.87
CA ALA A 217 -22.49 -9.63 2.85
C ALA A 217 -21.23 -10.38 2.39
N VAL A 218 -20.13 -9.65 2.14
CA VAL A 218 -18.85 -10.25 1.74
C VAL A 218 -18.22 -11.04 2.89
N ALA A 219 -18.28 -10.54 4.12
CA ALA A 219 -17.78 -11.24 5.30
C ALA A 219 -18.54 -12.56 5.53
N ALA A 220 -19.86 -12.56 5.35
CA ALA A 220 -20.67 -13.77 5.46
C ALA A 220 -20.30 -14.80 4.39
N ALA A 221 -20.14 -14.37 3.13
CA ALA A 221 -19.70 -15.25 2.05
C ALA A 221 -18.28 -15.79 2.28
N ALA A 222 -17.35 -14.94 2.70
CA ALA A 222 -15.97 -15.32 3.00
C ALA A 222 -15.90 -16.30 4.18
N GLY A 223 -16.65 -16.05 5.24
CA GLY A 223 -16.75 -16.94 6.39
C GLY A 223 -17.34 -18.30 6.03
N ALA A 224 -18.39 -18.34 5.20
CA ALA A 224 -18.96 -19.59 4.69
C ALA A 224 -17.97 -20.39 3.83
N ALA A 225 -17.07 -19.70 3.12
CA ALA A 225 -16.03 -20.29 2.28
C ALA A 225 -14.66 -20.44 2.98
N LEU A 226 -14.56 -20.15 4.29
CA LEU A 226 -13.32 -20.17 5.08
C LEU A 226 -12.18 -19.31 4.52
N LYS A 227 -12.51 -18.18 3.90
CA LYS A 227 -11.54 -17.26 3.30
C LYS A 227 -11.22 -16.11 4.23
N LYS A 228 -9.93 -15.76 4.33
CA LYS A 228 -9.51 -14.54 5.03
C LYS A 228 -10.12 -13.32 4.35
N SER A 229 -10.64 -12.39 5.14
CA SER A 229 -11.19 -11.13 4.66
C SER A 229 -10.54 -9.93 5.36
N VAL A 230 -10.30 -8.84 4.64
CA VAL A 230 -10.00 -7.52 5.21
C VAL A 230 -11.15 -6.59 4.86
N LEU A 231 -11.69 -5.85 5.84
CA LEU A 231 -12.85 -4.98 5.65
C LEU A 231 -12.51 -3.55 6.08
N GLU A 232 -12.61 -2.62 5.15
CA GLU A 232 -12.42 -1.18 5.32
C GLU A 232 -13.76 -0.47 5.10
N LEU A 233 -14.49 -0.22 6.19
CA LEU A 233 -15.89 0.24 6.12
C LEU A 233 -16.02 1.73 6.44
N GLY A 234 -17.26 2.21 6.53
CA GLY A 234 -17.59 3.58 6.89
C GLY A 234 -17.11 3.99 8.29
N GLY A 235 -17.23 5.28 8.56
CA GLY A 235 -16.83 5.88 9.83
C GLY A 235 -17.76 7.02 10.25
N SER A 236 -17.82 7.32 11.54
CA SER A 236 -18.43 8.55 12.05
C SER A 236 -17.41 9.29 12.90
N ASP A 237 -16.29 9.62 12.26
CA ASP A 237 -15.07 10.08 12.93
C ASP A 237 -15.33 11.34 13.78
N PRO A 238 -15.00 11.30 15.08
CA PRO A 238 -15.08 12.46 15.94
C PRO A 238 -13.90 13.40 15.69
N PHE A 239 -14.19 14.69 15.70
CA PHE A 239 -13.22 15.77 15.70
C PHE A 239 -13.47 16.58 16.95
N VAL A 240 -12.64 16.33 17.96
CA VAL A 240 -12.79 16.87 19.31
C VAL A 240 -12.00 18.16 19.43
N VAL A 241 -12.64 19.22 19.89
CA VAL A 241 -12.02 20.53 20.13
C VAL A 241 -12.11 20.85 21.62
N LEU A 242 -10.96 20.84 22.31
CA LEU A 242 -10.88 21.16 23.72
C LEU A 242 -10.88 22.68 23.95
N ASP A 243 -11.15 23.11 25.17
CA ASP A 243 -11.23 24.54 25.54
C ASP A 243 -9.89 25.29 25.45
N ASP A 244 -8.76 24.58 25.38
CA ASP A 244 -7.43 25.14 25.16
C ASP A 244 -6.95 25.01 23.70
N ALA A 245 -7.82 24.61 22.78
CA ALA A 245 -7.48 24.43 21.37
C ALA A 245 -7.14 25.75 20.67
N ASP A 246 -6.32 25.68 19.62
CA ASP A 246 -6.21 26.75 18.64
C ASP A 246 -7.47 26.75 17.75
N LEU A 247 -8.47 27.57 18.11
CA LEU A 247 -9.77 27.56 17.44
C LEU A 247 -9.70 27.94 15.95
N PRO A 248 -8.93 28.97 15.53
CA PRO A 248 -8.76 29.26 14.11
C PRO A 248 -8.19 28.07 13.35
N ALA A 249 -7.08 27.47 13.82
CA ALA A 249 -6.48 26.32 13.15
C ALA A 249 -7.42 25.10 13.12
N ALA A 250 -8.15 24.86 14.22
CA ALA A 250 -9.14 23.78 14.29
C ALA A 250 -10.31 24.00 13.33
N ALA A 251 -10.82 25.23 13.18
CA ALA A 251 -11.93 25.54 12.27
C ALA A 251 -11.54 25.35 10.80
N THR A 252 -10.37 25.86 10.38
CA THR A 252 -9.84 25.64 9.02
C THR A 252 -9.68 24.14 8.73
N ALA A 253 -9.12 23.39 9.67
CA ALA A 253 -8.93 21.95 9.53
C ALA A 253 -10.25 21.17 9.52
N ALA A 254 -11.22 21.58 10.34
CA ALA A 254 -12.56 21.00 10.40
C ALA A 254 -13.28 21.15 9.05
N ALA A 255 -13.30 22.36 8.48
CA ALA A 255 -13.88 22.62 7.17
C ALA A 255 -13.22 21.78 6.08
N ARG A 256 -11.88 21.78 6.02
CA ARG A 256 -11.12 20.96 5.05
C ARG A 256 -11.44 19.47 5.18
N SER A 257 -11.46 18.93 6.40
CA SER A 257 -11.73 17.51 6.65
C SER A 257 -13.15 17.11 6.26
N ARG A 258 -14.14 17.96 6.57
CA ARG A 258 -15.55 17.65 6.36
C ARG A 258 -15.99 17.78 4.90
N PHE A 259 -15.52 18.80 4.20
CA PHE A 259 -16.08 19.19 2.92
C PHE A 259 -15.24 18.77 1.71
N GLY A 260 -14.01 18.27 1.91
CA GLY A 260 -13.23 17.63 0.85
C GLY A 260 -13.98 16.45 0.22
N ASN A 261 -13.94 16.32 -1.10
CA ASN A 261 -14.71 15.34 -1.87
C ASN A 261 -16.22 15.40 -1.59
N ALA A 262 -16.74 16.60 -1.34
CA ALA A 262 -18.11 16.84 -0.86
C ALA A 262 -18.46 15.99 0.39
N GLY A 263 -17.48 15.73 1.27
CA GLY A 263 -17.68 14.90 2.47
C GLY A 263 -17.90 13.41 2.21
N GLN A 264 -17.72 12.94 0.97
CA GLN A 264 -17.83 11.53 0.57
C GLN A 264 -16.56 10.76 0.93
N SER A 265 -16.21 10.75 2.21
CA SER A 265 -15.00 10.09 2.72
C SER A 265 -15.28 9.37 4.04
N CYS A 266 -14.75 8.15 4.17
CA CYS A 266 -14.88 7.35 5.38
C CYS A 266 -14.23 8.05 6.59
N ILE A 267 -13.12 8.76 6.37
CA ILE A 267 -12.33 9.48 7.41
C ILE A 267 -12.65 10.98 7.51
N ALA A 268 -13.68 11.48 6.80
CA ALA A 268 -14.10 12.87 6.99
C ALA A 268 -14.57 13.07 8.44
N ALA A 269 -14.24 14.21 9.03
CA ALA A 269 -14.67 14.58 10.38
C ALA A 269 -16.19 14.76 10.43
N LYS A 270 -16.95 13.75 10.84
CA LYS A 270 -18.42 13.76 10.76
C LYS A 270 -19.05 14.50 11.93
N ARG A 271 -18.48 14.32 13.12
CA ARG A 271 -19.01 14.85 14.39
C ARG A 271 -17.99 15.81 15.02
N PHE A 272 -18.29 17.10 15.00
CA PHE A 272 -17.52 18.11 15.72
C PHE A 272 -17.97 18.13 17.18
N ILE A 273 -17.13 17.62 18.08
CA ILE A 273 -17.41 17.53 19.51
C ILE A 273 -16.60 18.62 20.20
N VAL A 274 -17.26 19.71 20.59
CA VAL A 274 -16.58 20.94 21.00
C VAL A 274 -16.86 21.22 22.47
N ALA A 275 -15.81 21.56 23.24
CA ALA A 275 -15.97 21.96 24.62
C ALA A 275 -16.87 23.19 24.73
N ALA A 276 -17.85 23.14 25.63
CA ALA A 276 -18.90 24.15 25.76
C ALA A 276 -18.38 25.60 25.89
N PRO A 277 -17.28 25.90 26.63
CA PRO A 277 -16.77 27.27 26.74
C PRO A 277 -16.30 27.91 25.43
N VAL A 278 -15.97 27.10 24.42
CA VAL A 278 -15.41 27.57 23.14
C VAL A 278 -16.31 27.25 21.94
N ALA A 279 -17.46 26.61 22.17
CA ALA A 279 -18.31 26.08 21.11
C ALA A 279 -18.86 27.16 20.17
N ASP A 280 -19.38 28.26 20.71
CA ASP A 280 -20.00 29.31 19.89
C ASP A 280 -18.95 30.03 19.02
N GLU A 281 -17.75 30.27 19.55
CA GLU A 281 -16.65 30.87 18.78
C GLU A 281 -16.11 29.91 17.71
N PHE A 282 -16.00 28.62 18.02
CA PHE A 282 -15.64 27.60 17.02
C PHE A 282 -16.68 27.53 15.89
N VAL A 283 -17.98 27.54 16.22
CA VAL A 283 -19.05 27.54 15.22
C VAL A 283 -18.97 28.77 14.33
N ARG A 284 -18.74 29.95 14.91
CA ARG A 284 -18.57 31.19 14.16
C ARG A 284 -17.42 31.09 13.15
N LEU A 285 -16.24 30.64 13.61
CA LEU A 285 -15.06 30.44 12.76
C LEU A 285 -15.28 29.36 11.70
N LEU A 286 -15.95 28.26 12.05
CA LEU A 286 -16.29 27.20 11.11
C LEU A 286 -17.20 27.73 9.99
N LEU A 287 -18.19 28.57 10.31
CA LEU A 287 -19.06 29.17 9.30
C LEU A 287 -18.30 30.13 8.37
N ASP A 288 -17.33 30.89 8.88
CA ASP A 288 -16.46 31.74 8.06
C ASP A 288 -15.67 30.88 7.05
N GLU A 289 -15.08 29.77 7.50
CA GLU A 289 -14.36 28.82 6.65
C GLU A 289 -15.27 28.14 5.63
N VAL A 290 -16.48 27.73 6.04
CA VAL A 290 -17.48 27.10 5.14
C VAL A 290 -17.95 28.07 4.06
N ALA A 291 -18.15 29.36 4.40
CA ALA A 291 -18.52 30.38 3.44
C ALA A 291 -17.40 30.69 2.42
N ALA A 292 -16.13 30.46 2.80
CA ALA A 292 -14.96 30.66 1.96
C ALA A 292 -14.60 29.44 1.10
N LEU A 293 -15.30 28.31 1.24
CA LEU A 293 -15.01 27.11 0.46
C LEU A 293 -15.22 27.36 -1.05
N PRO A 294 -14.33 26.81 -1.90
CA PRO A 294 -14.63 26.73 -3.33
C PRO A 294 -15.89 25.86 -3.56
N PRO A 295 -16.55 25.99 -4.72
CA PRO A 295 -17.68 25.14 -5.07
C PRO A 295 -17.32 23.64 -4.94
N LEU A 296 -18.16 22.89 -4.23
CA LEU A 296 -18.00 21.44 -4.10
C LEU A 296 -18.42 20.74 -5.39
N GLY A 297 -17.83 19.56 -5.65
CA GLY A 297 -18.35 18.64 -6.65
C GLY A 297 -19.74 18.09 -6.26
N PRO A 298 -20.51 17.53 -7.21
CA PRO A 298 -21.76 16.84 -6.91
C PRO A 298 -21.53 15.60 -6.02
N MET A 299 -22.60 15.14 -5.38
CA MET A 299 -22.65 13.77 -4.86
C MET A 299 -22.52 12.80 -6.03
N ALA A 300 -21.88 11.65 -5.83
CA ALA A 300 -21.58 10.74 -6.94
C ALA A 300 -22.83 10.16 -7.63
N ARG A 301 -23.98 10.11 -6.93
CA ARG A 301 -25.25 9.61 -7.45
C ARG A 301 -26.47 10.26 -6.78
N ALA A 302 -27.61 10.21 -7.46
CA ALA A 302 -28.88 10.72 -6.95
C ALA A 302 -29.34 10.03 -5.66
N ASP A 303 -29.25 8.69 -5.58
CA ASP A 303 -29.66 7.92 -4.40
C ASP A 303 -28.89 8.34 -3.14
N LEU A 304 -27.60 8.67 -3.29
CA LEU A 304 -26.74 9.12 -2.19
C LEU A 304 -27.12 10.52 -1.72
N ARG A 305 -27.39 11.44 -2.65
CA ARG A 305 -27.86 12.80 -2.33
C ARG A 305 -29.21 12.77 -1.60
N ASP A 306 -30.14 11.96 -2.09
CA ASP A 306 -31.50 11.89 -1.54
C ASP A 306 -31.50 11.20 -0.17
N ALA A 307 -30.68 10.16 0.02
CA ALA A 307 -30.47 9.54 1.33
C ALA A 307 -29.88 10.53 2.36
N LEU A 308 -28.86 11.30 1.96
CA LEU A 308 -28.27 12.36 2.79
C LEU A 308 -29.30 13.43 3.15
N HIS A 309 -30.09 13.88 2.18
CA HIS A 309 -31.16 14.85 2.45
C HIS A 309 -32.15 14.30 3.49
N GLY A 310 -32.55 13.04 3.36
CA GLY A 310 -33.40 12.37 4.34
C GLY A 310 -32.79 12.38 5.74
N GLN A 311 -31.48 12.16 5.89
CA GLN A 311 -30.79 12.25 7.18
C GLN A 311 -30.86 13.67 7.77
N VAL A 312 -30.64 14.69 6.94
CA VAL A 312 -30.73 16.10 7.36
C VAL A 312 -32.13 16.45 7.80
N THR A 313 -33.17 16.14 7.01
CA THR A 313 -34.56 16.44 7.36
C THR A 313 -35.01 15.76 8.65
N ARG A 314 -34.62 14.49 8.86
CA ARG A 314 -34.90 13.79 10.13
C ARG A 314 -34.22 14.47 11.31
N THR A 315 -32.95 14.86 11.16
CA THR A 315 -32.18 15.53 12.21
C THR A 315 -32.79 16.89 12.58
N LEU A 316 -33.24 17.67 11.60
CA LEU A 316 -33.96 18.93 11.85
C LEU A 316 -35.30 18.69 12.56
N GLY A 317 -36.06 17.66 12.13
CA GLY A 317 -37.29 17.25 12.80
C GLY A 317 -37.09 16.76 14.24
N GLN A 318 -35.87 16.38 14.61
CA GLN A 318 -35.47 15.99 15.96
C GLN A 318 -34.98 17.16 16.82
N GLY A 319 -34.92 18.38 16.29
CA GLY A 319 -34.60 19.60 17.06
C GLY A 319 -33.23 20.22 16.80
N ALA A 320 -32.44 19.69 15.87
CA ALA A 320 -31.19 20.35 15.47
C ALA A 320 -31.45 21.70 14.78
N VAL A 321 -30.47 22.60 14.84
CA VAL A 321 -30.53 23.94 14.24
C VAL A 321 -29.74 23.96 12.93
N LEU A 322 -30.38 24.39 11.84
CA LEU A 322 -29.71 24.61 10.56
C LEU A 322 -28.99 25.95 10.56
N LEU A 323 -27.67 25.94 10.37
CA LEU A 323 -26.88 27.18 10.28
C LEU A 323 -26.60 27.62 8.84
N THR A 324 -26.45 26.67 7.91
CA THR A 324 -26.28 26.93 6.47
C THR A 324 -26.61 25.69 5.64
N GLY A 325 -26.91 25.86 4.36
CA GLY A 325 -27.22 24.77 3.42
C GLY A 325 -28.57 24.11 3.71
N GLY A 326 -28.58 22.78 3.76
CA GLY A 326 -29.73 21.99 4.26
C GLY A 326 -30.70 21.44 3.22
N ALA A 327 -30.53 21.76 1.94
CA ALA A 327 -31.40 21.26 0.85
C ALA A 327 -30.60 20.99 -0.43
N PRO A 328 -31.00 20.00 -1.27
CA PRO A 328 -30.42 19.78 -2.59
C PRO A 328 -30.46 21.04 -3.45
N VAL A 329 -29.48 21.21 -4.35
CA VAL A 329 -29.47 22.33 -5.30
C VAL A 329 -30.39 22.00 -6.48
N ASP A 330 -31.27 22.93 -6.83
CA ASP A 330 -32.12 22.80 -8.02
C ASP A 330 -31.29 22.86 -9.31
N GLY A 331 -31.62 22.00 -10.28
CA GLY A 331 -30.97 21.96 -11.58
C GLY A 331 -30.37 20.60 -11.94
N PRO A 332 -29.53 20.53 -12.99
CA PRO A 332 -28.86 19.30 -13.39
C PRO A 332 -27.82 18.87 -12.36
N GLY A 333 -27.59 17.56 -12.29
CA GLY A 333 -26.60 16.95 -11.40
C GLY A 333 -27.08 16.72 -9.96
N PHE A 334 -26.19 16.18 -9.14
CA PHE A 334 -26.52 15.71 -7.79
C PHE A 334 -25.87 16.57 -6.70
N PHE A 335 -25.92 17.88 -6.85
CA PHE A 335 -25.30 18.82 -5.92
C PHE A 335 -26.03 18.92 -4.57
N TYR A 336 -25.25 18.99 -3.49
CA TYR A 336 -25.72 19.25 -2.14
C TYR A 336 -24.81 20.32 -1.51
N PRO A 337 -25.33 21.44 -0.99
CA PRO A 337 -24.51 22.52 -0.48
C PRO A 337 -23.84 22.12 0.84
N PRO A 338 -22.68 22.72 1.17
CA PRO A 338 -22.12 22.64 2.52
C PRO A 338 -23.20 22.93 3.56
N THR A 339 -23.43 21.99 4.46
CA THR A 339 -24.49 22.06 5.47
C THR A 339 -23.88 21.94 6.85
N VAL A 340 -24.26 22.82 7.76
CA VAL A 340 -23.85 22.78 9.17
C VAL A 340 -25.08 22.72 10.05
N LEU A 341 -25.16 21.66 10.86
CA LEU A 341 -26.20 21.44 11.86
C LEU A 341 -25.61 21.64 13.25
N ASP A 342 -26.20 22.51 14.05
CA ASP A 342 -25.81 22.74 15.44
C ASP A 342 -26.88 22.20 16.40
N HIS A 343 -26.55 22.14 17.70
CA HIS A 343 -27.38 21.55 18.74
C HIS A 343 -27.78 20.10 18.44
N VAL A 344 -26.88 19.35 17.80
CA VAL A 344 -27.08 17.93 17.55
C VAL A 344 -26.77 17.15 18.83
N GLU A 345 -27.67 16.26 19.22
CA GLU A 345 -27.57 15.44 20.44
C GLU A 345 -27.52 13.94 20.12
N PRO A 346 -27.02 13.11 21.05
CA PRO A 346 -27.13 11.66 20.95
C PRO A 346 -28.55 11.18 20.62
N GLY A 347 -28.65 10.23 19.69
CA GLY A 347 -29.93 9.68 19.20
C GLY A 347 -30.53 10.41 18.00
N MET A 348 -30.03 11.61 17.64
CA MET A 348 -30.41 12.25 16.38
C MET A 348 -29.79 11.52 15.17
N ALA A 349 -30.45 11.56 14.02
CA ALA A 349 -30.06 10.80 12.84
C ALA A 349 -28.63 11.13 12.38
N ALA A 350 -28.27 12.41 12.23
CA ALA A 350 -26.91 12.80 11.82
C ALA A 350 -25.85 12.63 12.93
N PHE A 351 -26.24 12.34 14.18
CA PHE A 351 -25.30 11.91 15.22
C PHE A 351 -25.01 10.40 15.13
N ALA A 352 -26.07 9.60 15.00
CA ALA A 352 -26.00 8.14 15.11
C ALA A 352 -25.62 7.46 13.79
N GLU A 353 -26.05 7.99 12.66
CA GLU A 353 -25.81 7.46 11.33
C GLU A 353 -24.55 8.08 10.69
N GLU A 354 -23.94 7.38 9.73
CA GLU A 354 -22.90 7.97 8.89
C GLU A 354 -23.53 8.93 7.87
N THR A 355 -23.15 10.21 7.91
CA THR A 355 -23.48 11.20 6.88
C THR A 355 -22.37 11.24 5.83
N PHE A 356 -22.60 10.54 4.70
CA PHE A 356 -21.61 10.40 3.63
C PHE A 356 -21.74 11.50 2.56
N GLY A 357 -21.73 12.75 2.99
CA GLY A 357 -21.85 13.94 2.14
C GLY A 357 -21.49 15.22 2.89
N PRO A 358 -21.75 16.43 2.34
CA PRO A 358 -21.19 17.67 2.89
C PRO A 358 -22.05 18.21 4.05
N VAL A 359 -22.18 17.41 5.12
CA VAL A 359 -22.95 17.73 6.34
C VAL A 359 -22.03 17.63 7.56
N ALA A 360 -21.81 18.76 8.23
CA ALA A 360 -21.19 18.85 9.54
C ALA A 360 -22.26 18.80 10.65
N VAL A 361 -21.98 18.09 11.73
CA VAL A 361 -22.76 18.22 12.97
C VAL A 361 -21.89 18.75 14.11
N VAL A 362 -22.42 19.67 14.90
CA VAL A 362 -21.78 20.23 16.08
C VAL A 362 -22.49 19.76 17.34
N VAL A 363 -21.69 19.24 18.28
CA VAL A 363 -22.13 18.65 19.55
C VAL A 363 -21.33 19.30 20.68
N ARG A 364 -22.00 19.75 21.75
CA ARG A 364 -21.33 20.42 22.88
C ARG A 364 -20.96 19.44 23.99
N ALA A 365 -19.68 19.36 24.30
CA ALA A 365 -19.15 18.59 25.42
C ALA A 365 -19.05 19.47 26.68
N ARG A 366 -19.44 18.96 27.85
CA ARG A 366 -19.38 19.73 29.10
C ARG A 366 -17.97 19.78 29.68
N ASP A 367 -17.23 18.70 29.46
CA ASP A 367 -15.89 18.44 29.95
C ASP A 367 -15.26 17.34 29.07
N ASP A 368 -14.00 17.00 29.36
CA ASP A 368 -13.24 15.98 28.64
C ASP A 368 -13.89 14.59 28.71
N GLU A 369 -14.46 14.20 29.86
CA GLU A 369 -15.12 12.91 30.03
C GLU A 369 -16.36 12.80 29.14
N HIS A 370 -17.15 13.86 29.07
CA HIS A 370 -18.30 13.94 28.18
C HIS A 370 -17.86 13.92 26.71
N ALA A 371 -16.78 14.63 26.36
CA ALA A 371 -16.24 14.60 24.99
C ALA A 371 -15.83 13.18 24.57
N ILE A 372 -15.15 12.43 25.46
CA ILE A 372 -14.77 11.04 25.24
C ILE A 372 -16.01 10.14 25.12
N ALA A 373 -17.00 10.33 25.99
CA ALA A 373 -18.25 9.57 25.94
C ALA A 373 -18.99 9.79 24.61
N LEU A 374 -19.15 11.04 24.19
CA LEU A 374 -19.76 11.40 22.90
C LEU A 374 -18.96 10.85 21.71
N ALA A 375 -17.64 10.96 21.74
CA ALA A 375 -16.77 10.46 20.67
C ALA A 375 -16.93 8.95 20.49
N ASN A 376 -17.07 8.23 21.61
CA ASN A 376 -17.25 6.78 21.66
C ASN A 376 -18.71 6.33 21.51
N ASP A 377 -19.70 7.23 21.52
CA ASP A 377 -21.11 6.91 21.34
C ASP A 377 -21.43 6.74 19.85
N THR A 378 -20.83 5.70 19.29
CA THR A 378 -21.00 5.28 17.91
C THR A 378 -20.58 3.82 17.80
N ALA A 379 -21.12 3.12 16.81
CA ALA A 379 -20.69 1.76 16.50
C ALA A 379 -19.42 1.71 15.61
N PHE A 380 -19.03 2.85 15.06
CA PHE A 380 -17.84 3.02 14.20
C PHE A 380 -16.58 3.28 15.02
N GLY A 381 -15.42 3.20 14.38
CA GLY A 381 -14.13 3.44 15.01
C GLY A 381 -12.99 3.48 14.00
N LEU A 382 -13.09 4.33 12.97
CA LEU A 382 -12.09 4.43 11.91
C LEU A 382 -10.96 5.40 12.32
N GLY A 383 -11.23 6.70 12.31
CA GLY A 383 -10.28 7.73 12.74
C GLY A 383 -10.83 8.58 13.89
N ALA A 384 -9.94 9.36 14.52
CA ALA A 384 -10.30 10.39 15.48
C ALA A 384 -9.28 11.54 15.39
N ALA A 385 -9.77 12.77 15.50
CA ALA A 385 -8.93 13.97 15.62
C ALA A 385 -9.21 14.67 16.95
N VAL A 386 -8.17 15.14 17.64
CA VAL A 386 -8.29 15.93 18.88
C VAL A 386 -7.44 17.19 18.79
N TRP A 387 -8.03 18.33 19.14
CA TRP A 387 -7.39 19.65 19.09
C TRP A 387 -7.22 20.22 20.48
N SER A 388 -5.98 20.58 20.81
CA SER A 388 -5.56 21.10 22.12
C SER A 388 -4.14 21.67 22.03
N ARG A 389 -3.85 22.76 22.75
CA ARG A 389 -2.49 23.32 22.84
C ARG A 389 -1.58 22.57 23.81
N SER A 390 -2.12 21.64 24.59
CA SER A 390 -1.38 20.91 25.64
C SER A 390 -1.33 19.40 25.39
N SER A 391 -0.57 18.69 26.22
CA SER A 391 -0.50 17.22 26.21
C SER A 391 -1.85 16.55 26.52
N ARG A 392 -2.83 17.33 27.00
CA ARG A 392 -4.21 16.90 27.25
C ARG A 392 -4.87 16.33 26.00
N GLY A 393 -4.61 16.90 24.82
CA GLY A 393 -5.15 16.38 23.56
C GLY A 393 -4.81 14.91 23.32
N LEU A 394 -3.57 14.51 23.58
CA LEU A 394 -3.15 13.11 23.47
C LEU A 394 -3.77 12.23 24.57
N ALA A 395 -3.86 12.74 25.80
CA ALA A 395 -4.46 12.01 26.91
C ALA A 395 -5.96 11.70 26.68
N VAL A 396 -6.71 12.69 26.17
CA VAL A 396 -8.10 12.54 25.76
C VAL A 396 -8.21 11.59 24.57
N GLY A 397 -7.41 11.82 23.52
CA GLY A 397 -7.46 11.04 22.29
C GLY A 397 -7.20 9.54 22.49
N ARG A 398 -6.27 9.17 23.38
CA ARG A 398 -5.96 7.76 23.71
C ARG A 398 -7.15 6.98 24.28
N ARG A 399 -8.20 7.67 24.74
CA ARG A 399 -9.40 7.08 25.31
C ARG A 399 -10.57 7.02 24.31
N ILE A 400 -10.37 7.54 23.11
CA ILE A 400 -11.31 7.40 21.98
C ILE A 400 -11.00 6.09 21.26
N ARG A 401 -12.02 5.28 21.00
CA ARG A 401 -11.91 4.01 20.28
C ARG A 401 -11.89 4.27 18.79
N SER A 402 -10.71 4.29 18.20
CA SER A 402 -10.52 4.41 16.76
C SER A 402 -9.32 3.59 16.30
N GLY A 403 -9.26 3.32 14.99
CA GLY A 403 -8.09 2.70 14.36
C GLY A 403 -6.92 3.65 14.18
N ALA A 404 -7.18 4.96 14.07
CA ALA A 404 -6.16 6.00 14.03
C ALA A 404 -6.52 7.20 14.90
N LEU A 405 -5.51 7.83 15.50
CA LEU A 405 -5.63 9.04 16.32
C LEU A 405 -4.69 10.12 15.80
N PHE A 406 -5.23 11.30 15.53
CA PHE A 406 -4.49 12.49 15.12
C PHE A 406 -4.69 13.59 16.15
N VAL A 407 -3.60 14.26 16.56
CA VAL A 407 -3.66 15.40 17.49
C VAL A 407 -3.22 16.65 16.75
N ASN A 408 -4.05 17.70 16.75
CA ASN A 408 -3.86 18.94 15.99
C ASN A 408 -3.62 18.71 14.49
N ALA A 409 -4.27 17.68 13.95
CA ALA A 409 -4.23 17.32 12.54
C ALA A 409 -5.55 16.64 12.14
N ILE A 410 -5.89 16.75 10.86
CA ILE A 410 -6.98 15.96 10.29
C ILE A 410 -6.55 14.51 10.15
N VAL A 411 -7.50 13.58 10.25
CA VAL A 411 -7.26 12.18 9.88
C VAL A 411 -6.92 12.13 8.39
N ALA A 412 -5.82 11.47 8.07
CA ALA A 412 -5.37 11.28 6.69
C ALA A 412 -4.72 9.90 6.55
N SER A 413 -4.75 9.34 5.34
CA SER A 413 -3.99 8.13 5.03
C SER A 413 -2.63 8.47 4.42
N ASP A 414 -1.62 7.69 4.80
CA ASP A 414 -0.25 7.77 4.31
C ASP A 414 0.24 6.34 4.04
N PRO A 415 0.87 6.04 2.89
CA PRO A 415 1.35 4.68 2.59
C PRO A 415 2.26 4.05 3.65
N ARG A 416 2.90 4.88 4.48
CA ARG A 416 3.82 4.45 5.54
C ARG A 416 3.14 4.13 6.87
N LEU A 417 1.86 4.49 7.02
CA LEU A 417 1.09 4.28 8.25
C LEU A 417 -0.06 3.30 7.99
N PRO A 418 -0.34 2.36 8.91
CA PRO A 418 -1.44 1.43 8.73
C PRO A 418 -2.75 2.19 8.71
N PHE A 419 -3.64 1.78 7.82
CA PHE A 419 -4.99 2.30 7.69
C PHE A 419 -5.99 1.21 8.01
N GLY A 420 -7.00 1.53 8.80
CA GLY A 420 -8.12 0.64 9.07
C GLY A 420 -8.76 0.87 10.43
N GLY A 421 -10.00 0.41 10.57
CA GLY A 421 -10.84 0.70 11.73
C GLY A 421 -10.97 -0.42 12.75
N VAL A 422 -11.90 -0.21 13.69
CA VAL A 422 -12.43 -1.22 14.62
C VAL A 422 -13.96 -1.10 14.69
N GLY A 423 -14.63 -2.07 15.30
CA GLY A 423 -16.10 -2.07 15.41
C GLY A 423 -16.76 -2.23 14.04
N ARG A 424 -17.79 -1.44 13.76
CA ARG A 424 -18.48 -1.46 12.44
C ARG A 424 -17.71 -0.74 11.34
N SER A 425 -16.53 -0.16 11.65
CA SER A 425 -15.60 0.35 10.63
C SER A 425 -14.73 -0.75 10.01
N GLY A 426 -14.89 -2.01 10.44
CA GLY A 426 -14.23 -3.16 9.84
C GLY A 426 -13.04 -3.70 10.65
N TYR A 427 -12.21 -4.49 9.99
CA TYR A 427 -11.07 -5.21 10.59
C TYR A 427 -10.01 -5.58 9.55
N GLY A 428 -8.80 -5.85 10.04
CA GLY A 428 -7.58 -5.91 9.22
C GLY A 428 -7.01 -4.51 8.99
N ARG A 429 -5.88 -4.42 8.29
CA ARG A 429 -5.26 -3.13 7.94
C ARG A 429 -4.83 -3.11 6.48
N GLU A 430 -4.93 -1.97 5.83
CA GLU A 430 -4.25 -1.69 4.56
C GLU A 430 -3.06 -0.74 4.80
N LEU A 431 -2.17 -0.60 3.81
CA LEU A 431 -0.93 0.19 3.87
C LEU A 431 0.11 -0.33 4.88
N SER A 432 1.29 0.29 4.88
CA SER A 432 2.45 -0.03 5.74
C SER A 432 2.85 -1.51 5.74
N ALA A 433 3.66 -1.91 6.72
CA ALA A 433 4.07 -3.31 6.88
C ALA A 433 2.88 -4.21 7.24
N GLU A 434 1.95 -3.69 8.06
CA GLU A 434 0.77 -4.40 8.54
C GLU A 434 -0.13 -4.84 7.38
N GLY A 435 -0.50 -3.92 6.49
CA GLY A 435 -1.33 -4.23 5.32
C GLY A 435 -0.59 -5.00 4.23
N THR A 436 0.72 -4.79 4.09
CA THR A 436 1.55 -5.60 3.18
C THR A 436 1.55 -7.08 3.55
N ARG A 437 1.39 -7.40 4.85
CA ARG A 437 1.35 -8.77 5.37
C ARG A 437 -0.05 -9.36 5.44
N GLU A 438 -1.12 -8.57 5.26
CA GLU A 438 -2.50 -9.07 5.42
C GLU A 438 -2.81 -10.23 4.48
N PHE A 439 -2.40 -10.15 3.21
CA PHE A 439 -2.62 -11.22 2.24
C PHE A 439 -1.42 -12.15 2.13
N THR A 440 -0.80 -12.47 3.28
CA THR A 440 0.28 -13.45 3.36
C THR A 440 -0.06 -14.56 4.35
N ASN A 441 0.45 -15.76 4.07
CA ASN A 441 0.59 -16.82 5.05
C ASN A 441 1.83 -16.51 5.91
N VAL A 442 1.62 -16.25 7.20
CA VAL A 442 2.71 -16.12 8.17
C VAL A 442 3.19 -17.51 8.55
N ARG A 443 4.12 -18.05 7.75
CA ARG A 443 4.62 -19.41 7.91
C ARG A 443 5.72 -19.49 8.95
N THR A 444 5.55 -20.35 9.94
CA THR A 444 6.64 -20.74 10.83
C THR A 444 7.59 -21.71 10.12
N VAL A 445 8.88 -21.39 10.13
CA VAL A 445 9.94 -22.32 9.73
C VAL A 445 10.78 -22.67 10.96
N TYR A 446 10.98 -23.96 11.19
CA TYR A 446 11.68 -24.51 12.35
C TYR A 446 12.71 -25.53 11.89
N LEU A 447 14.00 -25.24 12.10
CA LEU A 447 15.08 -26.17 11.81
C LEU A 447 15.46 -26.92 13.09
N GLY A 448 15.16 -28.22 13.10
CA GLY A 448 15.51 -29.09 14.23
C GLY A 448 17.03 -29.30 14.37
N PRO A 449 17.50 -29.77 15.54
CA PRO A 449 18.92 -29.95 15.83
C PRO A 449 19.64 -31.00 14.98
N GLY A 450 18.90 -31.89 14.29
CA GLY A 450 19.44 -32.86 13.33
C GLY A 450 19.32 -32.43 11.86
N GLY A 451 18.73 -31.26 11.60
CA GLY A 451 18.75 -30.66 10.27
C GLY A 451 20.19 -30.24 10.00
N GLN A 452 20.90 -31.03 9.19
CA GLN A 452 22.15 -30.56 8.62
C GLN A 452 21.89 -29.17 8.09
N ASN A 453 22.72 -28.21 8.49
CA ASN A 453 22.97 -27.05 7.65
C ASN A 453 23.44 -27.62 6.32
N GLY A 454 22.51 -27.96 5.43
CA GLY A 454 22.76 -27.93 4.01
C GLY A 454 23.24 -26.52 3.79
N HIS A 455 24.56 -26.36 3.75
CA HIS A 455 25.24 -25.10 3.54
C HIS A 455 24.72 -24.64 2.20
N ARG A 456 23.66 -23.83 2.19
CA ARG A 456 23.40 -22.99 1.04
C ARG A 456 24.65 -22.10 0.95
N PRO A 457 25.36 -22.10 -0.19
CA PRO A 457 26.49 -21.20 -0.33
C PRO A 457 26.02 -19.81 0.05
N ARG A 458 26.63 -19.24 1.09
CA ARG A 458 26.41 -17.84 1.44
C ARG A 458 27.21 -17.03 0.43
N LEU A 459 26.57 -16.02 -0.16
CA LEU A 459 27.29 -14.97 -0.87
C LEU A 459 28.10 -14.22 0.18
N ASP A 460 29.41 -14.47 0.20
CA ASP A 460 30.32 -14.01 1.25
C ASP A 460 30.73 -12.55 1.00
N HIS A 461 30.96 -12.21 -0.27
CA HIS A 461 31.25 -10.85 -0.73
C HIS A 461 30.82 -10.67 -2.20
N VAL A 462 30.82 -9.42 -2.65
CA VAL A 462 30.60 -9.06 -4.06
C VAL A 462 31.92 -8.64 -4.68
N GLY A 463 32.29 -9.28 -5.79
CA GLY A 463 33.47 -8.95 -6.60
C GLY A 463 33.14 -7.96 -7.72
N LEU A 464 33.82 -6.82 -7.75
CA LEU A 464 33.64 -5.76 -8.74
C LEU A 464 34.94 -5.56 -9.54
N THR A 465 34.86 -5.67 -10.87
CA THR A 465 36.00 -5.30 -11.72
C THR A 465 36.02 -3.80 -11.99
N VAL A 466 37.15 -3.16 -11.76
CA VAL A 466 37.34 -1.71 -11.87
C VAL A 466 38.45 -1.35 -12.86
N GLY A 467 38.25 -0.26 -13.60
CA GLY A 467 39.23 0.24 -14.56
C GLY A 467 40.44 0.93 -13.91
N ASP A 468 40.24 1.50 -12.72
CA ASP A 468 41.28 2.09 -11.88
C ASP A 468 41.05 1.61 -10.44
N LEU A 469 41.94 0.73 -9.97
CA LEU A 469 41.80 0.07 -8.66
C LEU A 469 41.97 1.03 -7.50
N ASP A 470 42.90 1.97 -7.63
CA ASP A 470 43.30 2.86 -6.55
C ASP A 470 42.23 3.96 -6.39
N ALA A 471 41.75 4.53 -7.50
CA ALA A 471 40.68 5.53 -7.49
C ALA A 471 39.35 4.97 -6.95
N MET A 472 39.00 3.72 -7.29
CA MET A 472 37.76 3.10 -6.79
C MET A 472 37.88 2.66 -5.33
N THR A 473 39.06 2.21 -4.89
CA THR A 473 39.32 1.92 -3.47
C THR A 473 39.06 3.15 -2.60
N ASP A 474 39.64 4.30 -2.98
CA ASP A 474 39.45 5.57 -2.27
C ASP A 474 37.98 6.01 -2.28
N TRP A 475 37.30 5.85 -3.42
CA TRP A 475 35.89 6.23 -3.58
C TRP A 475 34.97 5.38 -2.69
N TYR A 476 35.14 4.06 -2.65
CA TYR A 476 34.32 3.17 -1.82
C TYR A 476 34.58 3.34 -0.32
N CYS A 477 35.85 3.51 0.07
CA CYS A 477 36.20 3.79 1.47
C CYS A 477 35.60 5.12 1.95
N SER A 478 35.68 6.18 1.14
CA SER A 478 35.13 7.49 1.50
C SER A 478 33.61 7.56 1.44
N SER A 479 32.98 6.91 0.45
CA SER A 479 31.53 7.00 0.22
C SER A 479 30.72 6.09 1.15
N LEU A 480 31.25 4.92 1.49
CA LEU A 480 30.54 3.90 2.28
C LEU A 480 31.16 3.66 3.66
N GLY A 481 32.20 4.43 4.03
CA GLY A 481 32.89 4.26 5.31
C GLY A 481 33.64 2.93 5.45
N LEU A 482 33.95 2.27 4.33
CA LEU A 482 34.71 1.02 4.31
C LEU A 482 36.18 1.27 4.62
N ARG A 483 36.90 0.21 4.99
CA ARG A 483 38.35 0.24 5.18
C ARG A 483 39.00 -0.83 4.33
N THR A 484 40.17 -0.53 3.80
CA THR A 484 41.04 -1.52 3.17
C THR A 484 41.43 -2.57 4.20
N GLU A 485 41.06 -3.82 3.92
CA GLU A 485 41.38 -4.97 4.74
C GLU A 485 42.74 -5.54 4.33
N PHE A 486 42.91 -5.85 3.04
CA PHE A 486 44.19 -6.25 2.45
C PHE A 486 44.20 -6.03 0.94
N GLU A 487 45.39 -5.90 0.37
CA GLU A 487 45.63 -5.87 -1.08
C GLU A 487 46.30 -7.18 -1.51
N PHE A 488 46.05 -7.61 -2.75
CA PHE A 488 46.61 -8.83 -3.29
C PHE A 488 46.88 -8.72 -4.80
N SER A 489 47.75 -9.61 -5.29
CA SER A 489 48.05 -9.75 -6.71
C SER A 489 48.11 -11.23 -7.06
N LEU A 490 47.46 -11.60 -8.17
CA LEU A 490 47.41 -12.96 -8.71
C LEU A 490 47.96 -12.93 -10.14
N PRO A 491 49.29 -13.04 -10.33
CA PRO A 491 49.92 -12.91 -11.64
C PRO A 491 49.48 -13.97 -12.65
N ASP A 492 49.13 -15.16 -12.18
CA ASP A 492 48.73 -16.31 -13.01
C ASP A 492 47.43 -16.09 -13.81
N VAL A 493 46.62 -15.13 -13.36
CA VAL A 493 45.34 -14.74 -13.96
C VAL A 493 45.27 -13.25 -14.31
N ASP A 494 46.41 -12.55 -14.25
CA ASP A 494 46.59 -11.14 -14.59
C ASP A 494 45.68 -10.17 -13.80
N PHE A 495 45.52 -10.42 -12.49
CA PHE A 495 44.70 -9.58 -11.60
C PHE A 495 45.52 -8.95 -10.46
N ARG A 496 45.16 -7.72 -10.11
CA ARG A 496 45.44 -7.11 -8.80
C ARG A 496 44.13 -6.70 -8.15
N GLY A 497 44.03 -6.78 -6.83
CA GLY A 497 42.78 -6.51 -6.14
C GLY A 497 42.95 -5.98 -4.72
N VAL A 498 41.85 -5.43 -4.20
CA VAL A 498 41.76 -4.88 -2.85
C VAL A 498 40.48 -5.42 -2.21
N MET A 499 40.62 -5.98 -1.00
CA MET A 499 39.49 -6.36 -0.16
C MET A 499 39.11 -5.20 0.76
N LEU A 500 37.86 -4.78 0.72
CA LEU A 500 37.29 -3.72 1.55
C LEU A 500 36.29 -4.31 2.55
N ARG A 501 36.27 -3.77 3.76
CA ARG A 501 35.38 -4.22 4.84
C ARG A 501 34.62 -3.06 5.49
N GLY A 502 33.34 -3.29 5.78
CA GLY A 502 32.47 -2.42 6.58
C GLY A 502 31.62 -3.22 7.55
N ASP A 503 30.69 -2.57 8.24
CA ASP A 503 29.78 -3.21 9.19
C ASP A 503 28.83 -4.18 8.47
N GLY A 504 29.15 -5.48 8.52
CA GLY A 504 28.34 -6.56 7.97
C GLY A 504 28.53 -6.85 6.47
N HIS A 505 29.44 -6.16 5.78
CA HIS A 505 29.66 -6.31 4.34
C HIS A 505 31.15 -6.36 3.96
N ARG A 506 31.49 -7.17 2.96
CA ARG A 506 32.80 -7.24 2.30
C ARG A 506 32.66 -7.01 0.80
N ILE A 507 33.56 -6.22 0.23
CA ILE A 507 33.62 -5.93 -1.21
C ILE A 507 35.02 -6.23 -1.70
N GLU A 508 35.13 -6.97 -2.80
CA GLU A 508 36.40 -7.23 -3.46
C GLU A 508 36.47 -6.41 -4.75
N LEU A 509 37.45 -5.52 -4.87
CA LEU A 509 37.73 -4.78 -6.09
C LEU A 509 38.85 -5.49 -6.86
N LEU A 510 38.67 -5.70 -8.16
CA LEU A 510 39.62 -6.38 -9.04
C LEU A 510 39.96 -5.52 -10.25
N HIS A 511 41.23 -5.49 -10.66
CA HIS A 511 41.69 -4.84 -11.88
C HIS A 511 42.54 -5.79 -12.73
N ARG A 512 42.35 -5.72 -14.05
CA ARG A 512 43.07 -6.50 -15.07
C ARG A 512 43.63 -5.60 -16.17
N ALA A 513 44.84 -5.90 -16.63
CA ALA A 513 45.48 -5.14 -17.71
C ALA A 513 44.66 -5.20 -19.01
N GLY A 514 44.46 -4.04 -19.65
CA GLY A 514 43.66 -3.90 -20.89
C GLY A 514 42.15 -3.71 -20.67
N ASN A 515 41.68 -3.72 -19.42
CA ASN A 515 40.30 -3.40 -19.10
C ASN A 515 40.12 -1.87 -18.94
N THR A 516 39.53 -1.21 -19.92
CA THR A 516 39.21 0.24 -19.86
C THR A 516 37.89 0.47 -19.11
N GLY A 517 37.78 -0.04 -17.89
CA GLY A 517 36.57 0.10 -17.08
C GLY A 517 36.23 1.58 -16.85
N GLY A 518 35.03 1.97 -17.28
CA GLY A 518 34.41 3.24 -16.95
C GLY A 518 32.92 3.15 -17.23
N VAL A 519 32.11 3.57 -16.27
CA VAL A 519 30.71 3.96 -16.47
C VAL A 519 30.74 5.41 -17.01
N PRO A 520 30.23 5.73 -18.21
CA PRO A 520 29.79 7.08 -18.46
C PRO A 520 28.55 7.30 -17.58
N ALA A 521 28.66 8.22 -16.62
CA ALA A 521 27.63 8.68 -15.67
C ALA A 521 26.25 7.98 -15.77
N GLY A 522 26.00 6.99 -14.91
CA GLY A 522 24.75 6.24 -14.84
C GLY A 522 24.63 5.41 -13.54
N ASN A 523 23.38 5.14 -13.15
CA ASN A 523 22.92 4.60 -11.85
C ASN A 523 23.61 3.28 -11.43
N PRO A 524 24.04 3.11 -10.15
CA PRO A 524 24.63 1.88 -9.61
C PRO A 524 23.81 0.60 -9.83
N VAL A 525 22.48 0.70 -9.88
CA VAL A 525 21.57 -0.43 -10.13
C VAL A 525 21.64 -0.88 -11.60
N GLU A 526 21.87 0.06 -12.52
CA GLU A 526 21.98 -0.21 -13.96
C GLU A 526 23.33 -0.84 -14.31
N ALA A 527 24.39 -0.43 -13.61
CA ALA A 527 25.70 -1.09 -13.65
C ALA A 527 25.62 -2.54 -13.13
N ALA A 528 24.82 -2.79 -12.09
CA ALA A 528 24.56 -4.14 -11.56
C ALA A 528 23.73 -5.04 -12.50
N LEU A 529 23.02 -4.47 -13.47
CA LEU A 529 22.10 -5.18 -14.38
C LEU A 529 22.64 -5.37 -15.80
N THR A 530 23.59 -4.54 -16.26
CA THR A 530 24.03 -4.53 -17.68
C THR A 530 25.40 -5.16 -17.94
N ARG A 531 26.22 -5.34 -16.90
CA ARG A 531 27.40 -6.22 -16.93
C ARG A 531 27.42 -6.98 -15.62
N GLY A 532 27.18 -8.29 -15.68
CA GLY A 532 27.21 -9.17 -14.51
C GLY A 532 28.50 -9.03 -13.72
N PHE A 533 28.42 -9.32 -12.43
CA PHE A 533 29.53 -9.32 -11.47
C PHE A 533 30.85 -9.78 -12.08
N GLY A 534 31.95 -9.11 -11.70
CA GLY A 534 33.30 -9.50 -12.12
C GLY A 534 33.62 -10.96 -11.77
N HIS A 535 33.01 -11.46 -10.69
CA HIS A 535 32.87 -12.88 -10.36
C HIS A 535 31.88 -13.06 -9.20
N LEU A 536 31.43 -14.30 -9.00
CA LEU A 536 30.64 -14.72 -7.83
C LEU A 536 31.52 -15.53 -6.87
N ALA A 537 31.61 -15.13 -5.60
CA ALA A 537 32.33 -15.87 -4.58
C ALA A 537 31.39 -16.77 -3.76
N LEU A 538 31.72 -18.06 -3.69
CA LEU A 538 30.95 -19.10 -3.02
C LEU A 538 31.78 -19.73 -1.90
N ASP A 539 31.28 -19.64 -0.67
CA ASP A 539 31.83 -20.44 0.44
C ASP A 539 31.38 -21.90 0.28
N VAL A 540 32.36 -22.80 0.14
CA VAL A 540 32.17 -24.22 -0.13
C VAL A 540 32.79 -25.06 0.97
N VAL A 541 32.13 -26.18 1.27
CA VAL A 541 32.59 -27.10 2.31
C VAL A 541 33.90 -27.79 1.91
N ASP A 542 34.11 -28.05 0.62
CA ASP A 542 35.35 -28.64 0.12
C ASP A 542 35.63 -28.09 -1.27
N VAL A 543 36.71 -27.30 -1.38
CA VAL A 543 37.06 -26.63 -2.64
C VAL A 543 37.43 -27.63 -3.74
N ASP A 544 38.05 -28.77 -3.41
CA ASP A 544 38.46 -29.78 -4.39
C ASP A 544 37.23 -30.52 -4.95
N GLU A 545 36.27 -30.83 -4.07
CA GLU A 545 35.02 -31.46 -4.46
C GLU A 545 34.14 -30.54 -5.31
N ALA A 546 33.95 -29.29 -4.88
CA ALA A 546 33.14 -28.30 -5.60
C ALA A 546 33.74 -27.95 -6.97
N TYR A 547 35.06 -27.73 -7.02
CA TYR A 547 35.81 -27.51 -8.25
C TYR A 547 35.62 -28.67 -9.25
N THR A 548 35.81 -29.91 -8.79
CA THR A 548 35.65 -31.10 -9.65
C THR A 548 34.22 -31.25 -10.17
N LYS A 549 33.21 -30.93 -9.34
CA LYS A 549 31.81 -30.97 -9.76
C LYS A 549 31.50 -29.94 -10.84
N LEU A 550 32.01 -28.71 -10.70
CA LEU A 550 31.78 -27.65 -11.69
C LEU A 550 32.47 -27.95 -13.02
N LEU A 551 33.70 -28.48 -13.02
CA LEU A 551 34.36 -28.92 -14.26
C LEU A 551 33.56 -30.03 -14.97
N LYS A 552 33.01 -31.00 -14.22
CA LYS A 552 32.12 -32.04 -14.78
C LYS A 552 30.81 -31.48 -15.33
N ALA A 553 30.34 -30.35 -14.80
CA ALA A 553 29.13 -29.67 -15.26
C ALA A 553 29.37 -28.71 -16.44
N GLY A 554 30.59 -28.63 -16.98
CA GLY A 554 30.93 -27.82 -18.15
C GLY A 554 31.61 -26.48 -17.84
N ALA A 555 32.00 -26.23 -16.59
CA ALA A 555 32.83 -25.08 -16.26
C ALA A 555 34.27 -25.25 -16.81
N THR A 556 34.90 -24.14 -17.17
CA THR A 556 36.30 -24.09 -17.64
C THR A 556 37.23 -23.75 -16.47
N ASP A 557 38.36 -24.45 -16.38
CA ASP A 557 39.38 -24.14 -15.38
C ASP A 557 39.97 -22.73 -15.58
N ARG A 558 40.11 -21.98 -14.48
CA ARG A 558 40.77 -20.66 -14.44
C ARG A 558 41.89 -20.63 -13.41
N MET A 559 41.71 -21.32 -12.28
CA MET A 559 42.72 -21.50 -11.26
C MET A 559 42.37 -22.73 -10.42
N THR A 560 43.25 -23.73 -10.43
CA THR A 560 43.11 -24.95 -9.62
C THR A 560 43.14 -24.65 -8.11
N PRO A 561 42.49 -25.48 -7.27
CA PRO A 561 42.43 -25.27 -5.83
C PRO A 561 43.80 -25.11 -5.16
N ARG A 562 44.00 -24.00 -4.45
CA ARG A 562 45.25 -23.64 -3.78
C ARG A 562 45.02 -22.78 -2.53
N PRO A 563 46.02 -22.55 -1.67
CA PRO A 563 45.89 -21.56 -0.59
C PRO A 563 45.54 -20.16 -1.12
N SER A 564 44.60 -19.50 -0.46
CA SER A 564 44.22 -18.11 -0.73
C SER A 564 45.25 -17.13 -0.14
N PRO A 565 45.35 -15.90 -0.67
CA PRO A 565 46.04 -14.80 0.01
C PRO A 565 45.52 -14.52 1.44
N GLU A 566 44.25 -14.83 1.72
CA GLU A 566 43.69 -14.76 3.08
C GLU A 566 44.16 -16.00 3.88
N PRO A 567 44.89 -15.83 5.00
CA PRO A 567 45.49 -16.94 5.73
C PRO A 567 44.47 -17.99 6.20
N GLY A 568 44.80 -19.26 5.98
CA GLY A 568 43.98 -20.40 6.41
C GLY A 568 42.79 -20.73 5.49
N ILE A 569 42.65 -20.03 4.37
CA ILE A 569 41.60 -20.28 3.37
C ILE A 569 42.21 -20.97 2.16
N ARG A 570 41.46 -21.88 1.55
CA ARG A 570 41.77 -22.39 0.20
C ARG A 570 40.80 -21.81 -0.80
N MET A 571 41.27 -21.56 -2.02
CA MET A 571 40.49 -20.97 -3.08
C MET A 571 40.71 -21.63 -4.44
N ALA A 572 39.74 -21.50 -5.34
CA ALA A 572 39.84 -21.87 -6.75
C ALA A 572 39.03 -20.89 -7.61
N TYR A 573 39.36 -20.80 -8.90
CA TYR A 573 38.52 -20.10 -9.88
C TYR A 573 38.13 -21.05 -11.01
N VAL A 574 36.86 -21.01 -11.38
CA VAL A 574 36.35 -21.61 -12.63
C VAL A 574 35.53 -20.58 -13.39
N ALA A 575 35.36 -20.75 -14.68
CA ALA A 575 34.39 -19.98 -15.45
C ALA A 575 33.21 -20.88 -15.82
N ASP A 576 31.98 -20.41 -15.65
CA ASP A 576 30.81 -21.13 -16.12
C ASP A 576 30.76 -21.19 -17.67
N PRO A 577 29.80 -21.94 -18.27
CA PRO A 577 29.70 -22.03 -19.74
C PRO A 577 29.44 -20.70 -20.46
N GLU A 578 28.96 -19.68 -19.75
CA GLU A 578 28.72 -18.33 -20.29
C GLU A 578 29.95 -17.41 -20.11
N GLY A 579 30.99 -17.91 -19.43
CA GLY A 579 32.25 -17.21 -19.20
C GLY A 579 32.29 -16.39 -17.91
N ASN A 580 31.27 -16.47 -17.06
CA ASN A 580 31.26 -15.78 -15.76
C ASN A 580 32.25 -16.47 -14.81
N LEU A 581 33.05 -15.66 -14.11
CA LEU A 581 34.04 -16.16 -13.17
C LEU A 581 33.37 -16.54 -11.83
N ILE A 582 33.68 -17.72 -11.32
CA ILE A 582 33.21 -18.24 -10.04
C ILE A 582 34.44 -18.48 -9.17
N GLU A 583 34.48 -17.82 -8.03
CA GLU A 583 35.45 -18.03 -6.97
C GLU A 583 34.88 -19.02 -5.95
N LEU A 584 35.64 -20.05 -5.64
CA LEU A 584 35.31 -21.01 -4.58
C LEU A 584 36.22 -20.75 -3.40
N LEU A 585 35.67 -20.66 -2.20
CA LEU A 585 36.41 -20.43 -0.96
C LEU A 585 36.11 -21.56 0.03
N ASP A 586 37.14 -22.23 0.54
CA ASP A 586 37.04 -23.20 1.63
C ASP A 586 37.69 -22.59 2.88
N ARG A 587 36.85 -22.23 3.84
CA ARG A 587 37.24 -21.56 5.09
C ARG A 587 37.29 -22.51 6.29
N ARG A 588 37.27 -23.84 6.10
CA ARG A 588 37.18 -24.82 7.20
C ARG A 588 38.25 -24.68 8.27
N ALA A 589 39.45 -24.20 7.92
CA ALA A 589 40.56 -24.07 8.87
C ALA A 589 40.54 -22.75 9.69
N VAL A 590 39.61 -21.82 9.41
CA VAL A 590 39.52 -20.48 10.04
C VAL A 590 38.21 -20.30 10.83
N ARG A 591 37.34 -21.31 10.84
CA ARG A 591 36.04 -21.30 11.53
C ARG A 591 36.05 -22.05 12.85
#